data_AF-A0A963K1L4-F1
#
_entry.id   AF-A0A963K1L4-F1
#
_cell.length_a   1.000
_cell.length_b   1.000
_cell.length_c   1.000
_cell.angle_alpha   90.00
_cell.angle_beta   90.00
_cell.angle_gamma   90.00
#
_symmetry.space_group_name_H-M   'P 1'
#
loop_
_entity.id
_entity.type
_entity.pdbx_description
1 polymer ?
#
loop_
_entity_poly.entity_id
_entity_poly.type
_entity_poly.pdbx_seq_one_letter_code
_entity_poly.pdbx_strand_id
1 'polypeptide(L)'
;MDPAERATLVENAQAILRENDRGGYTVPTRGLYPFQWNWDSCLTALGLGHQDEDRAWREIETLLAHQWPDGMVPHIVFHVPDDGYFPGPEIWRTNRPVPTSGITQPAVAGFAVRRLFERARDPAMAAERARPLLAAIDRWHQWFFAHRDPAGEGLVAIIHPWESGRDNSIDWDEALARVPTDGIEPYTRRDLQHADAAHRPTNAEYDRFVWLLERFRGLGWDNARLHDDSPFQVVDPGFNAILIRSCRDLAVLAERLGDAKLAARNHAFAEHGLVAMAGLWS
;
A
#
# COMPACT_ATOMS: atom_id res chain seq x y z
N MET A 1 9.82 -19.54 -24.98
CA MET A 1 9.85 -18.15 -25.45
C MET A 1 11.14 -17.96 -26.21
N ASP A 2 11.02 -17.55 -27.47
CA ASP A 2 12.16 -17.21 -28.31
C ASP A 2 12.95 -16.03 -27.70
N PRO A 3 14.30 -16.01 -27.71
CA PRO A 3 15.08 -14.83 -27.31
C PRO A 3 14.61 -13.50 -27.93
N ALA A 4 14.18 -13.50 -29.20
CA ALA A 4 13.68 -12.29 -29.85
C ALA A 4 12.34 -11.83 -29.24
N GLU A 5 11.42 -12.77 -29.05
CA GLU A 5 10.13 -12.53 -28.38
C GLU A 5 10.34 -11.99 -26.95
N ARG A 6 11.31 -12.55 -26.21
CA ARG A 6 11.67 -12.07 -24.87
C ARG A 6 12.20 -10.64 -24.90
N ALA A 7 13.05 -10.30 -25.87
CA ALA A 7 13.60 -8.96 -26.01
C ALA A 7 12.48 -7.93 -26.28
N THR A 8 11.56 -8.25 -27.19
CA THR A 8 10.38 -7.40 -27.47
C THR A 8 9.50 -7.20 -26.23
N LEU A 9 9.25 -8.26 -25.45
CA LEU A 9 8.47 -8.14 -24.21
C LEU A 9 9.17 -7.25 -23.18
N VAL A 10 10.49 -7.38 -23.04
CA VAL A 10 11.28 -6.51 -22.17
C VAL A 10 11.16 -5.07 -22.63
N GLU A 11 11.47 -4.77 -23.90
CA GLU A 11 11.40 -3.42 -24.48
C GLU A 11 10.04 -2.76 -24.28
N ASN A 12 8.95 -3.50 -24.49
CA ASN A 12 7.59 -3.02 -24.26
C ASN A 12 7.33 -2.69 -22.78
N ALA A 13 7.76 -3.56 -21.86
CA ALA A 13 7.65 -3.29 -20.43
C ALA A 13 8.44 -2.04 -20.02
N GLN A 14 9.62 -1.82 -20.61
CA GLN A 14 10.41 -0.61 -20.36
C GLN A 14 9.72 0.65 -20.90
N ALA A 15 9.11 0.56 -22.08
CA ALA A 15 8.37 1.67 -22.68
C ALA A 15 7.18 2.09 -21.81
N ILE A 16 6.43 1.12 -21.28
CA ILE A 16 5.30 1.38 -20.37
C ILE A 16 5.78 2.08 -19.09
N LEU A 17 6.86 1.60 -18.47
CA LEU A 17 7.42 2.24 -17.26
C LEU A 17 7.85 3.69 -17.54
N ARG A 18 8.49 3.96 -18.68
CA ARG A 18 8.88 5.32 -19.09
C ARG A 18 7.67 6.23 -19.36
N GLU A 19 6.63 5.71 -19.99
CA GLU A 19 5.40 6.47 -20.25
C GLU A 19 4.68 6.86 -18.95
N ASN A 20 4.73 5.99 -17.95
CA ASN A 20 4.08 6.19 -16.67
C ASN A 20 4.95 6.94 -15.63
N ASP A 21 6.23 7.13 -15.89
CA ASP A 21 7.12 7.88 -14.99
C ASP A 21 6.74 9.37 -14.95
N ARG A 22 6.76 9.96 -13.75
CA ARG A 22 6.54 11.38 -13.48
C ARG A 22 7.79 12.04 -12.88
N GLY A 23 8.95 11.38 -13.00
CA GLY A 23 10.27 11.85 -12.60
C GLY A 23 10.69 11.38 -11.20
N GLY A 24 9.78 11.42 -10.23
CA GLY A 24 10.01 10.97 -8.85
C GLY A 24 9.10 9.82 -8.38
N TYR A 25 7.99 9.60 -9.08
CA TYR A 25 7.04 8.51 -8.85
C TYR A 25 6.49 8.00 -10.19
N THR A 26 5.92 6.81 -10.21
CA THR A 26 5.27 6.24 -11.39
C THR A 26 3.77 6.06 -11.15
N VAL A 27 2.96 6.35 -12.17
CA VAL A 27 1.51 6.08 -12.11
C VAL A 27 1.22 4.64 -12.51
N PRO A 28 0.26 3.92 -11.89
CA PRO A 28 -0.05 2.54 -12.25
C PRO A 28 -0.52 2.39 -13.70
N THR A 29 -1.38 3.30 -14.14
CA THR A 29 -1.85 3.35 -15.52
C THR A 29 -2.21 4.78 -15.91
N ARG A 30 -1.91 5.14 -17.16
CA ARG A 30 -2.23 6.45 -17.70
C ARG A 30 -3.74 6.68 -17.73
N GLY A 31 -4.19 7.82 -17.22
CA GLY A 31 -5.60 8.21 -17.20
C GLY A 31 -6.35 7.71 -15.97
N LEU A 32 -6.55 6.40 -15.82
CA LEU A 32 -7.41 5.85 -14.75
C LEU A 32 -6.81 6.03 -13.34
N TYR A 33 -5.49 5.93 -13.19
CA TYR A 33 -4.81 6.06 -11.90
C TYR A 33 -3.69 7.10 -12.00
N PRO A 34 -3.97 8.41 -11.87
CA PRO A 34 -3.01 9.49 -12.20
C PRO A 34 -2.00 9.86 -11.10
N PHE A 35 -2.03 9.19 -9.95
CA PHE A 35 -1.20 9.43 -8.77
C PHE A 35 -0.18 8.30 -8.48
N GLN A 36 0.53 8.42 -7.36
CA GLN A 36 1.37 7.34 -6.84
C GLN A 36 0.55 6.42 -5.92
N TRP A 37 0.56 5.11 -6.17
CA TRP A 37 -0.05 4.11 -5.29
C TRP A 37 1.03 3.30 -4.55
N ASN A 38 0.74 2.95 -3.30
CA ASN A 38 1.70 2.36 -2.37
C ASN A 38 2.28 1.03 -2.88
N TRP A 39 1.45 -0.01 -3.01
CA TRP A 39 1.97 -1.32 -3.41
C TRP A 39 2.43 -1.33 -4.89
N ASP A 40 1.80 -0.53 -5.76
CA ASP A 40 2.17 -0.34 -7.16
C ASP A 40 3.58 0.24 -7.29
N SER A 41 3.93 1.23 -6.48
CA SER A 41 5.28 1.80 -6.43
C SER A 41 6.31 0.77 -5.98
N CYS A 42 5.97 -0.09 -5.02
CA CYS A 42 6.88 -1.16 -4.58
C CYS A 42 7.16 -2.17 -5.71
N LEU A 43 6.13 -2.57 -6.46
CA LEU A 43 6.28 -3.48 -7.61
C LEU A 43 6.96 -2.80 -8.80
N THR A 44 6.64 -1.53 -9.04
CA THR A 44 7.26 -0.71 -10.09
C THR A 44 8.75 -0.52 -9.84
N ALA A 45 9.16 -0.28 -8.60
CA ALA A 45 10.56 -0.19 -8.21
C ALA A 45 11.34 -1.46 -8.60
N LEU A 46 10.75 -2.65 -8.44
CA LEU A 46 11.39 -3.90 -8.86
C LEU A 46 11.57 -4.00 -10.37
N GLY A 47 10.61 -3.48 -11.14
CA GLY A 47 10.72 -3.37 -12.60
C GLY A 47 11.79 -2.36 -13.03
N LEU A 48 11.79 -1.18 -12.41
CA LEU A 48 12.78 -0.13 -12.64
C LEU A 48 14.21 -0.60 -12.32
N GLY A 49 14.38 -1.44 -11.28
CA GLY A 49 15.69 -1.96 -10.88
C GLY A 49 16.41 -2.78 -11.97
N HIS A 50 15.70 -3.22 -13.02
CA HIS A 50 16.31 -3.86 -14.19
C HIS A 50 16.89 -2.87 -15.21
N GLN A 51 16.59 -1.58 -15.09
CA GLN A 51 16.94 -0.53 -16.06
C GLN A 51 17.74 0.60 -15.40
N ASP A 52 17.19 1.15 -14.32
CA ASP A 52 17.70 2.31 -13.61
C ASP A 52 17.55 2.08 -12.10
N GLU A 53 18.68 1.74 -11.48
CA GLU A 53 18.76 1.39 -10.07
C GLU A 53 18.51 2.60 -9.17
N ASP A 54 19.01 3.78 -9.55
CA ASP A 54 18.76 5.03 -8.82
C ASP A 54 17.26 5.37 -8.84
N ARG A 55 16.62 5.26 -10.00
CA ARG A 55 15.18 5.53 -10.13
C ARG A 55 14.33 4.53 -9.35
N ALA A 56 14.75 3.27 -9.28
CA ALA A 56 14.09 2.23 -8.49
C ALA A 56 14.08 2.56 -6.98
N TRP A 57 15.20 3.00 -6.44
CA TRP A 57 15.27 3.45 -5.05
C TRP A 57 14.44 4.72 -4.83
N ARG A 58 14.54 5.71 -5.73
CA ARG A 58 13.75 6.95 -5.67
C ARG A 58 12.24 6.70 -5.64
N GLU A 59 11.74 5.66 -6.31
CA GLU A 59 10.31 5.31 -6.28
C GLU A 59 9.81 5.04 -4.84
N ILE A 60 10.57 4.23 -4.08
CA ILE A 60 10.23 3.86 -2.71
C ILE A 60 10.53 5.03 -1.75
N GLU A 61 11.62 5.76 -1.95
CA GLU A 61 11.96 6.96 -1.18
C GLU A 61 10.85 8.01 -1.28
N THR A 62 10.34 8.29 -2.47
CA THR A 62 9.24 9.23 -2.70
C THR A 62 7.97 8.79 -1.98
N LEU A 63 7.62 7.50 -2.03
CA LEU A 63 6.47 6.97 -1.30
C LEU A 63 6.63 7.15 0.22
N LEU A 64 7.77 6.73 0.78
CA LEU A 64 7.99 6.75 2.24
C LEU A 64 8.27 8.15 2.79
N ALA A 65 8.64 9.13 1.95
CA ALA A 65 8.67 10.54 2.34
C ALA A 65 7.30 11.08 2.78
N HIS A 66 6.21 10.37 2.44
CA HIS A 66 4.83 10.73 2.74
C HIS A 66 4.22 9.87 3.85
N GLN A 67 5.06 9.09 4.56
CA GLN A 67 4.67 8.38 5.77
C GLN A 67 4.15 9.36 6.83
N TRP A 68 3.04 9.00 7.46
CA TRP A 68 2.42 9.80 8.51
C TRP A 68 3.24 9.77 9.81
N PRO A 69 3.06 10.76 10.71
CA PRO A 69 3.80 10.83 11.96
C PRO A 69 3.62 9.60 12.86
N ASP A 70 2.47 8.95 12.81
CA ASP A 70 2.13 7.73 13.55
C ASP A 70 2.71 6.45 12.93
N GLY A 71 3.27 6.53 11.73
CA GLY A 71 3.88 5.42 11.02
C GLY A 71 3.07 4.89 9.84
N MET A 72 1.81 5.31 9.62
CA MET A 72 1.03 4.85 8.47
C MET A 72 1.69 5.28 7.15
N VAL A 73 1.80 4.37 6.18
CA VAL A 73 2.06 4.75 4.78
C VAL A 73 0.72 4.73 4.04
N PRO A 74 0.27 5.87 3.48
CA PRO A 74 -1.03 5.96 2.81
C PRO A 74 -1.02 5.15 1.51
N HIS A 75 -2.20 4.74 1.03
CA HIS A 75 -2.28 4.01 -0.25
C HIS A 75 -2.12 4.90 -1.48
N ILE A 76 -2.37 6.22 -1.37
CA ILE A 76 -2.24 7.19 -2.47
C ILE A 76 -1.50 8.43 -2.01
N VAL A 77 -0.59 8.93 -2.84
CA VAL A 77 0.03 10.26 -2.71
C VAL A 77 -0.35 11.13 -3.92
N PHE A 78 -1.05 12.25 -3.65
CA PHE A 78 -1.58 13.18 -4.65
C PHE A 78 -0.55 14.27 -4.98
N HIS A 79 0.55 13.90 -5.64
CA HIS A 79 1.68 14.80 -5.95
C HIS A 79 1.29 16.04 -6.77
N VAL A 80 0.40 15.86 -7.76
CA VAL A 80 -0.06 16.89 -8.68
C VAL A 80 -1.59 16.83 -8.69
N PRO A 81 -2.32 17.95 -8.66
CA PRO A 81 -3.78 17.94 -8.77
C PRO A 81 -4.26 17.30 -10.08
N ASP A 82 -5.27 16.43 -9.99
CA ASP A 82 -5.94 15.81 -11.14
C ASP A 82 -7.42 15.55 -10.80
N ASP A 83 -8.33 16.19 -11.55
CA ASP A 83 -9.79 16.09 -11.34
C ASP A 83 -10.40 14.81 -11.96
N GLY A 84 -9.59 14.01 -12.65
CA GLY A 84 -9.98 12.77 -13.33
C GLY A 84 -10.11 11.56 -12.40
N TYR A 85 -9.74 11.68 -11.13
CA TYR A 85 -9.80 10.60 -10.14
C TYR A 85 -10.76 10.93 -9.00
N PHE A 86 -11.53 9.94 -8.57
CA PHE A 86 -12.39 10.03 -7.39
C PHE A 86 -12.25 8.76 -6.55
N PRO A 87 -12.13 8.85 -5.21
CA PRO A 87 -12.12 10.08 -4.40
C PRO A 87 -10.77 10.82 -4.41
N GLY A 88 -10.80 12.11 -4.74
CA GLY A 88 -9.64 13.01 -4.75
C GLY A 88 -9.30 13.60 -3.36
N PRO A 89 -8.22 14.39 -3.25
CA PRO A 89 -7.76 14.95 -1.98
C PRO A 89 -8.81 15.81 -1.25
N GLU A 90 -9.72 16.45 -1.98
CA GLU A 90 -10.85 17.23 -1.49
C GLU A 90 -11.94 16.40 -0.79
N ILE A 91 -11.98 15.10 -1.09
CA ILE A 91 -12.84 14.13 -0.42
C ILE A 91 -12.15 13.58 0.82
N TRP A 92 -10.89 13.18 0.69
CA TRP A 92 -10.07 12.65 1.79
C TRP A 92 -9.83 13.68 2.91
N ARG A 93 -9.55 14.94 2.58
CA ARG A 93 -9.31 16.05 3.54
C ARG A 93 -8.37 15.67 4.70
N THR A 94 -7.27 14.99 4.40
CA THR A 94 -6.28 14.54 5.39
C THR A 94 -5.39 15.67 5.92
N ASN A 95 -5.43 16.85 5.29
CA ASN A 95 -4.65 18.05 5.66
C ASN A 95 -3.13 17.81 5.72
N ARG A 96 -2.64 16.82 4.99
CA ARG A 96 -1.20 16.57 4.83
C ARG A 96 -0.58 17.65 3.92
N PRO A 97 0.70 18.06 4.14
CA PRO A 97 1.34 19.09 3.32
C PRO A 97 1.35 18.78 1.82
N VAL A 98 1.71 17.54 1.47
CA VAL A 98 1.35 16.94 0.18
C VAL A 98 0.13 16.07 0.47
N PRO A 99 -1.02 16.28 -0.20
CA PRO A 99 -2.22 15.52 0.11
C PRO A 99 -2.00 14.02 -0.11
N THR A 100 -2.52 13.22 0.82
CA THR A 100 -2.55 11.76 0.70
C THR A 100 -3.95 11.27 1.00
N SER A 101 -4.26 10.04 0.61
CA SER A 101 -5.42 9.35 1.17
C SER A 101 -5.22 9.07 2.67
N GLY A 102 -6.30 8.67 3.35
CA GLY A 102 -6.34 8.44 4.80
C GLY A 102 -6.32 6.96 5.21
N ILE A 103 -6.19 6.04 4.25
CA ILE A 103 -6.11 4.58 4.49
C ILE A 103 -4.82 4.02 3.89
N THR A 104 -4.44 2.81 4.32
CA THR A 104 -3.18 2.14 3.92
C THR A 104 -3.38 1.10 2.81
N GLN A 105 -2.34 0.35 2.46
CA GLN A 105 -2.34 -0.75 1.48
C GLN A 105 -1.38 -1.87 1.92
N PRO A 106 -1.31 -3.03 1.23
CA PRO A 106 -0.44 -4.13 1.63
C PRO A 106 1.02 -3.72 1.72
N ALA A 107 1.70 -4.16 2.78
CA ALA A 107 3.05 -3.71 3.14
C ALA A 107 4.17 -4.31 2.28
N VAL A 108 4.16 -4.15 0.96
CA VAL A 108 5.13 -4.79 0.04
C VAL A 108 6.57 -4.25 0.19
N ALA A 109 6.75 -3.08 0.82
CA ALA A 109 8.00 -2.34 0.84
C ALA A 109 9.21 -3.13 1.42
N GLY A 110 9.04 -3.90 2.49
CA GLY A 110 10.14 -4.70 3.08
C GLY A 110 10.66 -5.77 2.13
N PHE A 111 9.75 -6.43 1.40
CA PHE A 111 10.12 -7.34 0.30
C PHE A 111 10.84 -6.57 -0.82
N ALA A 112 10.27 -5.46 -1.28
CA ALA A 112 10.80 -4.72 -2.42
C ALA A 112 12.22 -4.18 -2.16
N VAL A 113 12.43 -3.52 -1.03
CA VAL A 113 13.73 -2.97 -0.62
C VAL A 113 14.79 -4.05 -0.48
N ARG A 114 14.46 -5.20 0.13
CA ARG A 114 15.39 -6.34 0.19
C ARG A 114 15.79 -6.82 -1.20
N ARG A 115 14.84 -6.94 -2.13
CA ARG A 115 15.14 -7.39 -3.50
C ARG A 115 15.98 -6.39 -4.28
N LEU A 116 15.74 -5.08 -4.11
CA LEU A 116 16.60 -4.06 -4.70
C LEU A 116 18.02 -4.16 -4.14
N PHE A 117 18.15 -4.28 -2.81
CA PHE A 117 19.45 -4.44 -2.16
C PHE A 117 20.22 -5.68 -2.65
N GLU A 118 19.55 -6.84 -2.74
CA GLU A 118 20.16 -8.10 -3.20
C GLU A 118 20.58 -8.08 -4.68
N ARG A 119 19.94 -7.23 -5.50
CA ARG A 119 20.22 -7.08 -6.93
C ARG A 119 21.15 -5.91 -7.25
N ALA A 120 21.51 -5.12 -6.23
CA ALA A 120 22.24 -3.89 -6.41
C ALA A 120 23.61 -4.16 -7.04
N ARG A 121 23.97 -3.30 -8.01
CA ARG A 121 25.31 -3.36 -8.63
C ARG A 121 26.34 -2.62 -7.80
N ASP A 122 25.88 -1.62 -7.05
CA ASP A 122 26.67 -0.88 -6.07
C ASP A 122 26.17 -1.18 -4.65
N PRO A 123 26.84 -2.08 -3.92
CA PRO A 123 26.45 -2.44 -2.55
C PRO A 123 26.54 -1.28 -1.56
N ALA A 124 27.43 -0.31 -1.77
CA ALA A 124 27.61 0.82 -0.85
C ALA A 124 26.43 1.79 -0.98
N MET A 125 26.06 2.15 -2.21
CA MET A 125 24.88 2.97 -2.51
C MET A 125 23.60 2.29 -2.00
N ALA A 126 23.45 0.99 -2.26
CA ALA A 126 22.28 0.25 -1.78
C ALA A 126 22.20 0.22 -0.25
N ALA A 127 23.33 0.07 0.45
CA ALA A 127 23.35 0.13 1.91
C ALA A 127 23.01 1.52 2.45
N GLU A 128 23.51 2.58 1.81
CA GLU A 128 23.21 3.97 2.17
C GLU A 128 21.71 4.25 2.06
N ARG A 129 21.09 3.88 0.93
CA ARG A 129 19.66 4.10 0.68
C ARG A 129 18.75 3.20 1.50
N ALA A 130 19.15 1.95 1.73
CA ALA A 130 18.33 1.01 2.49
C ALA A 130 18.16 1.43 3.97
N ARG A 131 19.20 2.00 4.61
CA ARG A 131 19.18 2.35 6.04
C ARG A 131 17.99 3.23 6.47
N PRO A 132 17.72 4.40 5.85
CA PRO A 132 16.55 5.20 6.22
C PRO A 132 15.23 4.49 5.91
N LEU A 133 15.18 3.71 4.82
CA LEU A 133 13.97 2.96 4.45
C LEU A 133 13.66 1.84 5.45
N LEU A 134 14.69 1.17 6.01
CA LEU A 134 14.50 0.18 7.07
C LEU A 134 13.72 0.78 8.25
N ALA A 135 14.17 1.93 8.75
CA ALA A 135 13.52 2.60 9.87
C ALA A 135 12.08 3.05 9.52
N ALA A 136 11.85 3.56 8.31
CA ALA A 136 10.52 3.95 7.86
C ALA A 136 9.56 2.75 7.77
N ILE A 137 9.97 1.66 7.11
CA ILE A 137 9.14 0.46 6.95
C ILE A 137 8.87 -0.20 8.31
N ASP A 138 9.85 -0.22 9.20
CA ASP A 138 9.69 -0.76 10.55
C ASP A 138 8.70 0.07 11.40
N ARG A 139 8.66 1.39 11.26
CA ARG A 139 7.59 2.21 11.89
C ARG A 139 6.22 1.87 11.32
N TRP A 140 6.14 1.55 10.03
CA TRP A 140 4.88 1.15 9.40
C TRP A 140 4.42 -0.23 9.86
N HIS A 141 5.33 -1.20 10.01
CA HIS A 141 5.02 -2.49 10.62
C HIS A 141 4.53 -2.34 12.06
N GLN A 142 5.20 -1.52 12.88
CA GLN A 142 4.74 -1.21 14.24
C GLN A 142 3.34 -0.56 14.23
N TRP A 143 3.08 0.36 13.30
CA TRP A 143 1.79 1.00 13.16
C TRP A 143 0.68 -0.02 12.87
N PHE A 144 0.93 -1.03 12.02
CA PHE A 144 -0.04 -2.09 11.74
C PHE A 144 -0.43 -2.83 13.02
N PHE A 145 0.53 -3.38 13.77
CA PHE A 145 0.22 -4.13 14.98
C PHE A 145 -0.34 -3.26 16.10
N ALA A 146 -0.02 -1.95 16.14
CA ALA A 146 -0.55 -1.05 17.14
C ALA A 146 -2.01 -0.61 16.87
N HIS A 147 -2.39 -0.44 15.60
CA HIS A 147 -3.69 0.17 15.25
C HIS A 147 -4.66 -0.80 14.57
N ARG A 148 -4.18 -1.93 14.06
CA ARG A 148 -4.98 -2.91 13.29
C ARG A 148 -5.04 -4.28 13.94
N ASP A 149 -4.33 -4.48 15.06
CA ASP A 149 -4.38 -5.68 15.90
C ASP A 149 -4.48 -5.26 17.38
N PRO A 150 -5.56 -4.58 17.82
CA PRO A 150 -5.66 -4.07 19.18
C PRO A 150 -5.71 -5.17 20.25
N ALA A 151 -6.11 -6.38 19.86
CA ALA A 151 -6.15 -7.55 20.74
C ALA A 151 -4.79 -8.28 20.83
N GLY A 152 -3.83 -7.94 19.97
CA GLY A 152 -2.51 -8.58 19.93
C GLY A 152 -2.59 -10.05 19.53
N GLU A 153 -3.48 -10.38 18.60
CA GLU A 153 -3.71 -11.74 18.08
C GLU A 153 -2.64 -12.17 17.07
N GLY A 154 -1.80 -11.23 16.61
CA GLY A 154 -0.74 -11.47 15.63
C GLY A 154 -1.19 -11.28 14.18
N LEU A 155 -2.46 -10.95 13.95
CA LEU A 155 -3.03 -10.65 12.63
C LEU A 155 -3.72 -9.31 12.64
N VAL A 156 -3.61 -8.59 11.52
CA VAL A 156 -4.14 -7.24 11.38
C VAL A 156 -5.44 -7.25 10.57
N ALA A 157 -6.38 -6.40 10.96
CA ALA A 157 -7.61 -6.17 10.22
C ALA A 157 -7.46 -5.00 9.23
N ILE A 158 -7.95 -5.22 8.01
CA ILE A 158 -8.30 -4.12 7.10
C ILE A 158 -9.63 -3.51 7.56
N ILE A 159 -9.72 -2.19 7.50
CA ILE A 159 -10.89 -1.41 7.93
C ILE A 159 -11.62 -0.75 6.76
N HIS A 160 -11.02 -0.84 5.57
CA HIS A 160 -11.64 -0.44 4.31
C HIS A 160 -11.25 -1.44 3.21
N PRO A 161 -12.16 -1.89 2.33
CA PRO A 161 -11.85 -2.91 1.32
C PRO A 161 -10.73 -2.49 0.36
N TRP A 162 -10.63 -1.21 -0.02
CA TRP A 162 -9.49 -0.65 -0.78
C TRP A 162 -8.11 -0.91 -0.15
N GLU A 163 -8.02 -1.12 1.17
CA GLU A 163 -6.74 -1.44 1.80
C GLU A 163 -6.22 -2.82 1.40
N SER A 164 -7.10 -3.73 0.97
CA SER A 164 -6.69 -5.04 0.46
C SER A 164 -6.01 -4.98 -0.92
N GLY A 165 -6.22 -3.90 -1.67
CA GLY A 165 -5.91 -3.83 -3.11
C GLY A 165 -6.83 -4.68 -4.00
N ARG A 166 -7.90 -5.26 -3.43
CA ARG A 166 -8.91 -6.12 -4.09
C ARG A 166 -10.31 -5.56 -3.84
N ASP A 167 -10.54 -4.34 -4.28
CA ASP A 167 -11.65 -3.45 -3.90
C ASP A 167 -13.03 -4.12 -3.82
N ASN A 168 -13.41 -4.92 -4.82
CA ASN A 168 -14.70 -5.61 -4.93
C ASN A 168 -14.55 -7.14 -4.89
N SER A 169 -13.59 -7.65 -4.12
CA SER A 169 -13.50 -9.09 -3.87
C SER A 169 -14.78 -9.59 -3.21
N ILE A 170 -15.28 -10.75 -3.65
CA ILE A 170 -16.44 -11.43 -3.05
C ILE A 170 -16.23 -11.71 -1.55
N ASP A 171 -14.97 -11.85 -1.13
CA ASP A 171 -14.59 -12.03 0.29
C ASP A 171 -15.10 -10.90 1.19
N TRP A 172 -15.36 -9.71 0.63
CA TRP A 172 -15.80 -8.53 1.37
C TRP A 172 -17.30 -8.39 1.44
N ASP A 173 -18.09 -9.09 0.63
CA ASP A 173 -19.54 -8.86 0.45
C ASP A 173 -20.30 -8.88 1.78
N GLU A 174 -20.08 -9.91 2.61
CA GLU A 174 -20.77 -10.06 3.89
C GLU A 174 -20.39 -8.94 4.87
N ALA A 175 -19.11 -8.59 4.93
CA ALA A 175 -18.63 -7.53 5.81
C ALA A 175 -19.09 -6.16 5.34
N LEU A 176 -19.05 -5.92 4.04
CA LEU A 176 -19.44 -4.68 3.41
C LEU A 176 -20.96 -4.47 3.51
N ALA A 177 -21.77 -5.53 3.44
CA ALA A 177 -23.22 -5.44 3.59
C ALA A 177 -23.67 -4.81 4.93
N ARG A 178 -22.85 -4.90 5.98
CA ARG A 178 -23.09 -4.31 7.30
C ARG A 178 -22.76 -2.81 7.38
N VAL A 179 -22.06 -2.28 6.39
CA VAL A 179 -21.67 -0.87 6.34
C VAL A 179 -22.90 -0.02 5.98
N PRO A 180 -23.20 1.03 6.77
CA PRO A 180 -24.30 1.95 6.45
C PRO A 180 -24.04 2.74 5.16
N THR A 181 -25.10 3.30 4.59
CA THR A 181 -25.03 4.17 3.41
C THR A 181 -25.69 5.54 3.65
N ASP A 182 -26.34 5.72 4.79
CA ASP A 182 -27.11 6.92 5.10
C ASP A 182 -26.19 8.08 5.49
N GLY A 183 -26.54 9.28 5.03
CA GLY A 183 -25.88 10.53 5.44
C GLY A 183 -24.58 10.88 4.71
N ILE A 184 -24.20 10.12 3.68
CA ILE A 184 -23.03 10.44 2.84
C ILE A 184 -23.25 11.72 2.01
N GLU A 185 -22.20 12.53 1.84
CA GLU A 185 -22.27 13.69 0.96
C GLU A 185 -22.49 13.24 -0.50
N PRO A 186 -23.28 13.97 -1.33
CA PRO A 186 -23.43 13.65 -2.74
C PRO A 186 -22.09 13.68 -3.47
N TYR A 187 -21.84 12.67 -4.32
CA TYR A 187 -20.60 12.55 -5.07
C TYR A 187 -20.82 12.05 -6.49
N THR A 188 -19.82 12.26 -7.35
CA THR A 188 -19.82 11.80 -8.74
C THR A 188 -18.61 10.91 -8.97
N ARG A 189 -18.87 9.65 -9.34
CA ARG A 189 -17.82 8.70 -9.72
C ARG A 189 -17.11 9.11 -11.00
N ARG A 190 -15.79 8.93 -11.04
CA ARG A 190 -14.93 9.21 -12.20
C ARG A 190 -14.40 7.95 -12.88
N ASP A 191 -14.37 6.83 -12.18
CA ASP A 191 -13.80 5.58 -12.68
C ASP A 191 -14.56 5.00 -13.88
N LEU A 192 -15.87 5.22 -13.97
CA LEU A 192 -16.70 4.82 -15.11
C LEU A 192 -16.42 5.61 -16.41
N GLN A 193 -15.65 6.70 -16.33
CA GLN A 193 -15.24 7.46 -17.52
C GLN A 193 -14.06 6.81 -18.25
N HIS A 194 -13.35 5.91 -17.57
CA HIS A 194 -12.08 5.32 -18.03
C HIS A 194 -12.13 3.79 -18.15
N ALA A 195 -13.19 3.14 -17.64
CA ALA A 195 -13.36 1.69 -17.67
C ALA A 195 -14.83 1.30 -17.86
N ASP A 196 -15.06 0.11 -18.42
CA ASP A 196 -16.39 -0.47 -18.56
C ASP A 196 -17.03 -0.72 -17.18
N ALA A 197 -18.29 -0.32 -17.02
CA ALA A 197 -19.06 -0.50 -15.79
C ALA A 197 -19.15 -1.96 -15.35
N ALA A 198 -19.15 -2.93 -16.29
CA ALA A 198 -19.17 -4.36 -15.97
C ALA A 198 -17.90 -4.84 -15.25
N HIS A 199 -16.82 -4.06 -15.30
CA HIS A 199 -15.54 -4.36 -14.64
C HIS A 199 -15.28 -3.49 -13.39
N ARG A 200 -16.29 -2.73 -12.94
CA ARG A 200 -16.16 -1.80 -11.82
C ARG A 200 -17.15 -2.13 -10.70
N PRO A 201 -16.87 -1.72 -9.44
CA PRO A 201 -17.83 -1.85 -8.36
C PRO A 201 -19.13 -1.11 -8.70
N THR A 202 -20.26 -1.59 -8.18
CA THR A 202 -21.58 -0.99 -8.29
C THR A 202 -21.67 0.33 -7.50
N ASN A 203 -22.71 1.12 -7.76
CA ASN A 203 -22.96 2.35 -6.99
C ASN A 203 -23.25 2.04 -5.51
N ALA A 204 -23.96 0.95 -5.22
CA ALA A 204 -24.27 0.54 -3.85
C ALA A 204 -23.01 0.13 -3.05
N GLU A 205 -21.98 -0.40 -3.70
CA GLU A 205 -20.68 -0.64 -3.06
C GLU A 205 -19.94 0.68 -2.83
N TYR A 206 -19.96 1.60 -3.81
CA TYR A 206 -19.35 2.93 -3.67
C TYR A 206 -19.95 3.75 -2.53
N ASP A 207 -21.27 3.69 -2.32
CA ASP A 207 -21.93 4.39 -1.20
C ASP A 207 -21.32 3.96 0.15
N ARG A 208 -20.96 2.69 0.29
CA ARG A 208 -20.34 2.14 1.50
C ARG A 208 -18.86 2.50 1.61
N PHE A 209 -18.13 2.52 0.49
CA PHE A 209 -16.74 3.00 0.47
C PHE A 209 -16.67 4.47 0.90
N VAL A 210 -17.55 5.31 0.35
CA VAL A 210 -17.64 6.73 0.73
C VAL A 210 -18.09 6.88 2.18
N TRP A 211 -19.03 6.07 2.67
CA TRP A 211 -19.44 6.11 4.07
C TRP A 211 -18.27 5.84 5.02
N LEU A 212 -17.47 4.80 4.77
CA LEU A 212 -16.28 4.49 5.59
C LEU A 212 -15.28 5.64 5.56
N LEU A 213 -15.00 6.19 4.37
CA LEU A 213 -14.13 7.36 4.21
C LEU A 213 -14.62 8.53 5.06
N GLU A 214 -15.90 8.88 4.96
CA GLU A 214 -16.48 10.00 5.70
C GLU A 214 -16.50 9.75 7.21
N ARG A 215 -16.73 8.49 7.63
CA ARG A 215 -16.63 8.09 9.04
C ARG A 215 -15.23 8.36 9.57
N PHE A 216 -14.19 7.90 8.88
CA PHE A 216 -12.80 8.08 9.30
C PHE A 216 -12.35 9.54 9.25
N ARG A 217 -12.79 10.28 8.22
CA ARG A 217 -12.62 11.73 8.12
C ARG A 217 -13.26 12.47 9.29
N GLY A 218 -14.47 12.06 9.70
CA GLY A 218 -15.18 12.61 10.86
C GLY A 218 -14.49 12.36 12.20
N LEU A 219 -13.62 11.35 12.26
CA LEU A 219 -12.75 11.06 13.41
C LEU A 219 -11.40 11.77 13.32
N GLY A 220 -11.21 12.65 12.32
CA GLY A 220 -9.97 13.39 12.10
C GLY A 220 -8.81 12.52 11.67
N TRP A 221 -9.07 11.34 11.08
CA TRP A 221 -8.06 10.35 10.72
C TRP A 221 -7.20 9.88 11.92
N ASP A 222 -7.78 9.86 13.12
CA ASP A 222 -7.14 9.34 14.32
C ASP A 222 -7.07 7.80 14.28
N ASN A 223 -5.93 7.27 13.83
CA ASN A 223 -5.71 5.82 13.67
C ASN A 223 -5.88 5.02 14.95
N ALA A 224 -5.77 5.62 16.14
CA ALA A 224 -6.04 4.94 17.41
C ALA A 224 -7.54 4.65 17.63
N ARG A 225 -8.42 5.24 16.81
CA ARG A 225 -9.87 5.10 16.90
C ARG A 225 -10.49 4.41 15.70
N LEU A 226 -9.86 4.53 14.52
CA LEU A 226 -10.48 4.08 13.26
C LEU A 226 -10.84 2.59 13.26
N HIS A 227 -10.03 1.74 13.90
CA HIS A 227 -10.31 0.32 14.00
C HIS A 227 -11.65 0.09 14.71
N ASP A 228 -11.79 0.56 15.95
CA ASP A 228 -12.97 0.32 16.79
C ASP A 228 -14.24 1.00 16.24
N ASP A 229 -14.07 2.09 15.51
CA ASP A 229 -15.16 2.84 14.89
C ASP A 229 -15.58 2.32 13.50
N SER A 230 -14.88 1.32 12.94
CA SER A 230 -15.19 0.77 11.61
C SER A 230 -16.22 -0.36 11.69
N PRO A 231 -17.36 -0.29 10.96
CA PRO A 231 -18.27 -1.43 10.80
C PRO A 231 -17.74 -2.49 9.82
N PHE A 232 -16.62 -2.21 9.15
CA PHE A 232 -15.87 -3.14 8.32
C PHE A 232 -14.54 -3.44 9.01
N GLN A 233 -14.37 -4.67 9.51
CA GLN A 233 -13.14 -5.15 10.11
C GLN A 233 -12.93 -6.58 9.62
N VAL A 234 -11.90 -6.79 8.80
CA VAL A 234 -11.65 -8.09 8.19
C VAL A 234 -10.18 -8.46 8.31
N VAL A 235 -9.90 -9.63 8.90
CA VAL A 235 -8.57 -10.23 8.88
C VAL A 235 -8.37 -10.90 7.52
N ASP A 236 -7.76 -10.18 6.58
CA ASP A 236 -7.46 -10.70 5.24
C ASP A 236 -6.20 -11.60 5.27
N PRO A 237 -6.31 -12.91 4.93
CA PRO A 237 -5.15 -13.80 4.86
C PRO A 237 -4.08 -13.31 3.87
N GLY A 238 -4.49 -12.72 2.73
CA GLY A 238 -3.58 -12.21 1.70
C GLY A 238 -2.79 -10.99 2.20
N PHE A 239 -3.47 -10.05 2.83
CA PHE A 239 -2.85 -8.87 3.45
C PHE A 239 -1.83 -9.28 4.52
N ASN A 240 -2.24 -10.18 5.44
CA ASN A 240 -1.38 -10.64 6.52
C ASN A 240 -0.18 -11.44 6.01
N ALA A 241 -0.36 -12.29 5.00
CA ALA A 241 0.76 -13.00 4.38
C ALA A 241 1.79 -12.04 3.76
N ILE A 242 1.34 -10.95 3.12
CA ILE A 242 2.22 -9.90 2.59
C ILE A 242 2.95 -9.18 3.74
N LEU A 243 2.25 -8.78 4.79
CA LEU A 243 2.85 -8.10 5.95
C LEU A 243 3.89 -8.99 6.64
N ILE A 244 3.57 -10.25 6.91
CA ILE A 244 4.49 -11.24 7.50
C ILE A 244 5.73 -11.40 6.61
N ARG A 245 5.53 -11.52 5.30
CA ARG A 245 6.63 -11.62 4.33
C ARG A 245 7.52 -10.38 4.37
N SER A 246 6.91 -9.21 4.44
CA SER A 246 7.62 -7.93 4.54
C SER A 246 8.43 -7.81 5.83
N CYS A 247 7.84 -8.16 6.97
CA CYS A 247 8.53 -8.21 8.25
C CYS A 247 9.75 -9.13 8.19
N ARG A 248 9.59 -10.35 7.67
CA ARG A 248 10.70 -11.31 7.52
C ARG A 248 11.82 -10.78 6.61
N ASP A 249 11.47 -10.18 5.47
CA ASP A 249 12.47 -9.65 4.54
C ASP A 249 13.17 -8.41 5.07
N LEU A 250 12.45 -7.54 5.78
CA LEU A 250 13.02 -6.39 6.46
C LEU A 250 14.00 -6.82 7.56
N ALA A 251 13.64 -7.85 8.34
CA ALA A 251 14.48 -8.37 9.40
C ALA A 251 15.82 -8.89 8.86
N VAL A 252 15.79 -9.71 7.82
CA VAL A 252 17.01 -10.24 7.17
C VAL A 252 17.89 -9.12 6.64
N LEU A 253 17.31 -8.08 6.04
CA LEU A 253 18.10 -6.94 5.56
C LEU A 253 18.70 -6.13 6.71
N ALA A 254 17.95 -5.95 7.80
CA ALA A 254 18.41 -5.25 8.98
C ALA A 254 19.61 -5.95 9.64
N GLU A 255 19.59 -7.28 9.74
CA GLU A 255 20.73 -8.08 10.21
C GLU A 255 21.97 -7.83 9.36
N ARG A 256 21.83 -7.88 8.03
CA ARG A 256 22.93 -7.62 7.09
C ARG A 256 23.51 -6.22 7.22
N LEU A 257 22.69 -5.24 7.60
CA LEU A 257 23.11 -3.85 7.77
C LEU A 257 23.47 -3.49 9.23
N GLY A 258 23.43 -4.46 10.14
CA GLY A 258 23.89 -4.33 11.53
C GLY A 258 22.85 -3.76 12.51
N ASP A 259 21.57 -3.72 12.16
CA ASP A 259 20.49 -3.28 13.05
C ASP A 259 19.76 -4.47 13.69
N ALA A 260 20.41 -5.06 14.71
CA ALA A 260 19.90 -6.24 15.41
C ALA A 260 18.57 -5.97 16.14
N LYS A 261 18.33 -4.74 16.60
CA LYS A 261 17.09 -4.38 17.31
C LYS A 261 15.90 -4.37 16.36
N LEU A 262 16.05 -3.74 15.19
CA LEU A 262 15.02 -3.73 14.16
C LEU A 262 14.77 -5.14 13.63
N ALA A 263 15.83 -5.91 13.41
CA ALA A 263 15.74 -7.30 12.98
C ALA A 263 14.92 -8.14 13.96
N ALA A 264 15.26 -8.14 15.25
CA ALA A 264 14.58 -8.92 16.27
C ALA A 264 13.08 -8.59 16.36
N ARG A 265 12.72 -7.29 16.29
CA ARG A 265 11.31 -6.87 16.32
C ARG A 265 10.53 -7.40 15.11
N ASN A 266 11.09 -7.30 13.91
CA ASN A 266 10.41 -7.75 12.70
C ASN A 266 10.36 -9.28 12.59
N HIS A 267 11.35 -9.99 13.13
CA HIS A 267 11.26 -11.43 13.33
C HIS A 267 10.11 -11.80 14.26
N ALA A 268 9.98 -11.13 15.41
CA ALA A 268 8.89 -11.39 16.34
C ALA A 268 7.50 -11.15 15.71
N PHE A 269 7.33 -10.07 14.95
CA PHE A 269 6.10 -9.82 14.19
C PHE A 269 5.80 -10.94 13.19
N ALA A 270 6.79 -11.35 12.39
CA ALA A 270 6.61 -12.40 11.40
C ALA A 270 6.30 -13.76 12.05
N GLU A 271 6.99 -14.13 13.12
CA GLU A 271 6.80 -15.40 13.84
C GLU A 271 5.43 -15.47 14.50
N HIS A 272 5.02 -14.40 15.19
CA HIS A 272 3.71 -14.33 15.82
C HIS A 272 2.59 -14.43 14.78
N GLY A 273 2.70 -13.66 13.69
CA GLY A 273 1.71 -13.71 12.61
C GLY A 273 1.66 -15.07 11.90
N LEU A 274 2.79 -15.77 11.72
CA LEU A 274 2.79 -17.12 11.15
C LEU A 274 2.03 -18.13 12.02
N VAL A 275 2.18 -18.05 13.34
CA VAL A 275 1.41 -18.89 14.28
C VAL A 275 -0.08 -18.57 14.18
N ALA A 276 -0.43 -17.29 14.18
CA ALA A 276 -1.82 -16.86 14.11
C ALA A 276 -2.49 -17.19 12.76
N MET A 277 -1.77 -17.10 11.64
CA MET A 277 -2.25 -17.48 10.31
C MET A 277 -2.72 -18.94 10.25
N ALA A 278 -2.12 -19.85 11.03
CA ALA A 278 -2.55 -21.24 11.08
C ALA A 278 -3.99 -21.39 11.62
N GLY A 279 -4.44 -20.45 12.47
CA GLY A 279 -5.81 -20.41 13.00
C GLY A 279 -6.87 -20.04 11.97
N LEU A 280 -6.48 -19.50 10.81
CA LEU A 280 -7.42 -19.20 9.71
C LEU A 280 -7.74 -20.43 8.85
N TRP A 281 -7.00 -21.52 9.00
CA TRP A 281 -7.19 -22.75 8.24
C TRP A 281 -8.05 -23.72 9.05
N SER A 282 -9.24 -24.07 8.54
CA SER A 282 -10.16 -25.04 9.13
C SER A 282 -10.10 -26.39 8.43
#